data_AF-A0A099KX24-F1
#
_entry.id   AF-A0A099KX24-F1
#
_cell.length_a   1.000
_cell.length_b   1.000
_cell.length_c   1.000
_cell.angle_alpha   90.00
_cell.angle_beta   90.00
_cell.angle_gamma   90.00
#
_symmetry.space_group_name_H-M   'P 1'
#
loop_
_entity.id
_entity.type
_entity.pdbx_description
1 polymer ?
#
loop_
_entity_poly.entity_id
_entity_poly.type
_entity_poly.pdbx_seq_one_letter_code
_entity_poly.pdbx_strand_id
1 'polypeptide(L)'
;MKNLMVMLFIGLMLNMGTALAHGAHGKISEKQAIQVAIKATQKLTFKDFGFNVGKLDESWESLTTEDFKLYAAQVSRYIISASNKADNKTIYFLMTMSGEVLKVNQEAKF
;
A
#
# COMPACT_ATOMS: atom_id res chain seq x y z
N MET A 1 -49.06 13.25 -7.63
CA MET A 1 -47.65 13.14 -8.11
C MET A 1 -46.62 13.55 -7.04
N LYS A 2 -46.82 14.64 -6.29
CA LYS A 2 -45.87 15.08 -5.24
C LYS A 2 -45.57 14.02 -4.17
N ASN A 3 -46.61 13.32 -3.69
CA ASN A 3 -46.46 12.29 -2.65
C ASN A 3 -45.80 11.00 -3.16
N LEU A 4 -45.94 10.71 -4.46
CA LEU A 4 -45.31 9.55 -5.10
C LEU A 4 -43.79 9.78 -5.24
N MET A 5 -43.40 11.03 -5.54
CA MET A 5 -42.00 11.42 -5.63
C MET A 5 -41.30 11.36 -4.26
N VAL A 6 -42.00 11.77 -3.20
CA VAL A 6 -41.49 11.68 -1.81
C VAL A 6 -41.31 10.23 -1.36
N MET A 7 -42.27 9.34 -1.68
CA MET A 7 -42.13 7.90 -1.38
C MET A 7 -40.95 7.25 -2.11
N LEU A 8 -40.71 7.62 -3.37
CA LEU A 8 -39.57 7.13 -4.14
C LEU A 8 -38.22 7.58 -3.54
N PHE A 9 -38.13 8.83 -3.08
CA PHE A 9 -36.94 9.36 -2.42
C PHE A 9 -36.62 8.66 -1.10
N ILE A 10 -37.64 8.33 -0.30
CA ILE A 10 -37.46 7.63 0.98
C ILE A 10 -36.99 6.18 0.74
N GLY A 11 -37.52 5.49 -0.28
CA GLY A 11 -37.10 4.12 -0.62
C GLY A 11 -35.64 4.02 -1.09
N LEU A 12 -35.11 5.05 -1.75
CA LEU A 12 -33.72 5.09 -2.22
C LEU A 12 -32.71 5.21 -1.07
N MET A 13 -33.06 5.87 0.03
CA MET A 13 -32.17 6.08 1.18
C MET A 13 -31.95 4.81 2.02
N LEU A 14 -32.84 3.81 1.90
CA LEU A 14 -32.76 2.53 2.63
C LEU A 14 -31.72 1.55 2.05
N ASN A 15 -31.12 1.87 0.90
CA ASN A 15 -30.09 1.04 0.25
C ASN A 15 -28.65 1.49 0.55
N MET A 16 -28.44 2.47 1.43
CA MET A 16 -27.10 2.81 1.92
C MET A 16 -26.66 1.79 2.99
N GLY A 17 -26.46 0.54 2.58
CA GLY A 17 -25.79 -0.45 3.41
C GLY A 17 -24.37 0.03 3.69
N THR A 18 -24.02 0.21 4.96
CA THR A 18 -22.64 0.45 5.36
C THR A 18 -21.82 -0.80 5.05
N ALA A 19 -21.08 -0.79 3.94
CA ALA A 19 -20.09 -1.82 3.64
C ALA A 19 -18.90 -1.66 4.60
N LEU A 20 -19.08 -2.09 5.85
CA LEU A 20 -18.02 -2.21 6.84
C LEU A 20 -17.30 -3.54 6.60
N ALA A 21 -16.33 -3.53 5.68
CA ALA A 21 -15.36 -4.60 5.57
C ALA A 21 -14.39 -4.53 6.77
N HIS A 22 -14.80 -5.05 7.93
CA HIS A 22 -13.91 -5.23 9.08
C HIS A 22 -13.16 -6.56 8.94
N GLY A 23 -11.86 -6.45 8.70
CA GLY A 23 -10.96 -7.55 8.39
C GLY A 23 -10.48 -8.35 9.59
N ALA A 24 -10.50 -9.67 9.45
CA ALA A 24 -9.66 -10.60 10.21
C ALA A 24 -9.26 -11.87 9.40
N HIS A 25 -9.52 -11.89 8.09
CA HIS A 25 -9.07 -12.94 7.18
C HIS A 25 -8.20 -12.30 6.10
N GLY A 26 -6.87 -12.46 6.16
CA GLY A 26 -5.96 -11.94 5.13
C GLY A 26 -4.85 -11.00 5.61
N LYS A 27 -4.56 -10.94 6.93
CA LYS A 27 -3.30 -10.33 7.39
C LYS A 27 -2.13 -11.18 6.90
N ILE A 28 -1.26 -10.59 6.08
CA ILE A 28 -0.03 -11.22 5.63
C ILE A 28 1.03 -11.12 6.74
N SER A 29 1.95 -12.08 6.78
CA SER A 29 3.12 -12.04 7.65
C SER A 29 4.11 -10.94 7.24
N GLU A 30 5.03 -10.59 8.15
CA GLU A 30 6.15 -9.68 7.84
C GLU A 30 6.96 -10.18 6.62
N LYS A 31 7.26 -11.48 6.57
CA LYS A 31 7.98 -12.07 5.43
C LYS A 31 7.22 -11.86 4.12
N GLN A 32 5.90 -12.03 4.13
CA GLN A 32 5.07 -11.76 2.95
C GLN A 32 5.03 -10.27 2.60
N ALA A 33 4.98 -9.37 3.58
CA ALA A 33 5.06 -7.93 3.37
C ALA A 33 6.39 -7.51 2.72
N ILE A 34 7.51 -8.11 3.14
CA ILE A 34 8.81 -7.93 2.50
C ILE A 34 8.77 -8.42 1.04
N GLN A 35 8.18 -9.57 0.76
CA GLN A 35 8.03 -10.07 -0.63
C GLN A 35 7.16 -9.15 -1.50
N VAL A 36 6.14 -8.51 -0.92
CA VAL A 36 5.36 -7.48 -1.61
C VAL A 36 6.24 -6.27 -1.92
N ALA A 37 7.03 -5.78 -0.96
CA ALA A 37 7.94 -4.65 -1.15
C ALA A 37 8.98 -4.94 -2.25
N ILE A 38 9.58 -6.13 -2.27
CA ILE A 38 10.52 -6.56 -3.33
C ILE A 38 9.87 -6.45 -4.71
N LYS A 39 8.67 -7.03 -4.88
CA LYS A 39 7.92 -6.97 -6.14
C LYS A 39 7.54 -5.54 -6.52
N ALA A 40 7.22 -4.70 -5.54
CA ALA A 40 6.89 -3.30 -5.77
C ALA A 40 8.13 -2.51 -6.24
N THR A 41 9.29 -2.71 -5.61
CA THR A 41 10.57 -2.14 -6.05
C THR A 41 10.87 -2.53 -7.49
N GLN A 42 10.79 -3.83 -7.83
CA GLN A 42 11.00 -4.30 -9.20
C GLN A 42 10.04 -3.62 -10.17
N LYS A 43 8.75 -3.48 -9.85
CA LYS A 43 7.81 -2.77 -10.72
C LYS A 43 8.20 -1.30 -10.93
N LEU A 44 8.69 -0.64 -9.88
CA LEU A 44 9.11 0.76 -9.93
C LEU A 44 10.37 0.98 -10.78
N THR A 45 11.18 -0.05 -11.06
CA THR A 45 12.29 0.07 -12.02
C THR A 45 11.81 0.10 -13.47
N PHE A 46 10.65 -0.49 -13.77
CA PHE A 46 10.08 -0.46 -15.12
C PHE A 46 9.39 0.87 -15.43
N LYS A 47 8.57 1.39 -14.51
CA LYS A 47 7.82 2.64 -14.72
C LYS A 47 7.45 3.34 -13.42
N ASP A 48 7.13 4.62 -13.54
CA ASP A 48 6.51 5.39 -12.48
C ASP A 48 5.05 4.95 -12.26
N PHE A 49 4.66 4.74 -11.00
CA PHE A 49 3.29 4.41 -10.58
C PHE A 49 2.60 5.56 -9.82
N GLY A 50 3.20 6.76 -9.78
CA GLY A 50 2.65 7.94 -9.13
C GLY A 50 2.98 8.05 -7.64
N PHE A 51 3.98 7.31 -7.14
CA PHE A 51 4.49 7.48 -5.78
C PHE A 51 5.55 8.58 -5.72
N ASN A 52 5.84 9.09 -4.52
CA ASN A 52 6.80 10.19 -4.33
C ASN A 52 8.24 9.83 -4.75
N VAL A 53 8.55 8.55 -4.93
CA VAL A 53 9.86 8.08 -5.43
C VAL A 53 9.96 8.06 -6.96
N GLY A 54 8.86 8.21 -7.68
CA GLY A 54 8.81 8.11 -9.14
C GLY A 54 9.22 6.73 -9.66
N LYS A 55 9.79 6.70 -10.88
CA LYS A 55 10.47 5.53 -11.43
C LYS A 55 11.86 5.39 -10.77
N LEU A 56 12.18 4.19 -10.30
CA LEU A 56 13.50 3.84 -9.78
C LEU A 56 14.46 3.50 -10.95
N ASP A 57 15.75 3.73 -10.76
CA ASP A 57 16.77 3.32 -11.74
C ASP A 57 17.11 1.82 -11.63
N GLU A 58 17.87 1.32 -12.60
CA GLU A 58 18.21 -0.11 -12.75
C GLU A 58 18.99 -0.69 -11.56
N SER A 59 19.67 0.14 -10.75
CA SER A 59 20.42 -0.36 -9.58
C SER A 59 19.50 -1.00 -8.53
N TRP A 60 18.22 -0.61 -8.51
CA TRP A 60 17.20 -1.16 -7.62
C TRP A 60 16.75 -2.58 -8.01
N GLU A 61 17.05 -3.05 -9.21
CA GLU A 61 16.70 -4.42 -9.65
C GLU A 61 17.55 -5.49 -8.98
N SER A 62 18.78 -5.13 -8.58
CA SER A 62 19.74 -6.05 -7.97
C SER A 62 19.54 -6.29 -6.48
N LEU A 63 18.58 -5.59 -5.84
CA LEU A 63 18.35 -5.74 -4.40
C LEU A 63 17.86 -7.14 -4.05
N THR A 64 18.43 -7.69 -2.99
CA THR A 64 18.05 -9.00 -2.46
C THR A 64 17.20 -8.85 -1.21
N THR A 65 16.68 -9.95 -0.67
CA THR A 65 15.77 -9.89 0.49
C THR A 65 16.42 -9.23 1.71
N GLU A 66 17.75 -9.32 1.84
CA GLU A 66 18.56 -8.76 2.91
C GLU A 66 18.59 -7.22 2.92
N ASP A 67 18.31 -6.59 1.77
CA ASP A 67 18.22 -5.14 1.63
C ASP A 67 16.86 -4.59 2.09
N PHE A 68 15.91 -5.48 2.41
CA PHE A 68 14.57 -5.15 2.87
C PHE A 68 14.37 -5.52 4.34
N LYS A 69 13.71 -4.65 5.11
CA LYS A 69 13.46 -4.89 6.53
C LYS A 69 12.10 -4.33 6.94
N LEU A 70 11.47 -4.95 7.94
CA LEU A 70 10.39 -4.29 8.66
C LEU A 70 10.97 -3.07 9.39
N TYR A 71 10.57 -1.88 8.97
CA TYR A 71 10.94 -0.64 9.63
C TYR A 71 10.05 -0.38 10.84
N ALA A 72 8.74 -0.55 10.68
CA ALA A 72 7.76 -0.44 11.76
C ALA A 72 6.48 -1.22 11.45
N ALA A 73 5.79 -1.67 12.49
CA ALA A 73 4.41 -2.14 12.42
C ALA A 73 3.53 -1.18 13.23
N GLN A 74 2.51 -0.62 12.59
CA GLN A 74 1.52 0.26 13.24
C GLN A 74 0.17 -0.46 13.29
N VAL A 75 -0.83 0.17 13.94
CA VAL A 75 -2.20 -0.36 13.95
C VAL A 75 -2.67 -0.51 12.50
N SER A 76 -2.84 -1.76 12.09
CA SER A 76 -3.31 -2.15 10.75
C SER A 76 -2.41 -1.72 9.57
N ARG A 77 -1.11 -1.45 9.79
CA ARG A 77 -0.16 -1.14 8.71
C ARG A 77 1.21 -1.78 8.92
N TYR A 78 1.86 -2.13 7.81
CA TYR A 78 3.29 -2.39 7.75
C TYR A 78 4.03 -1.22 7.11
N ILE A 79 5.22 -0.93 7.63
CA ILE A 79 6.21 -0.07 6.98
C ILE A 79 7.45 -0.91 6.71
N ILE A 80 7.75 -1.14 5.43
CA ILE A 80 8.94 -1.88 4.99
C ILE A 80 9.95 -0.88 4.44
N SER A 81 11.22 -0.97 4.84
CA SER A 81 12.31 -0.24 4.20
C SER A 81 13.01 -1.10 3.15
N ALA A 82 13.53 -0.45 2.11
CA ALA A 82 14.44 -1.04 1.12
C ALA A 82 15.65 -0.12 0.97
N SER A 83 16.86 -0.65 1.18
CA SER A 83 18.10 0.14 1.14
C SER A 83 18.97 -0.28 -0.03
N ASN A 84 19.24 0.66 -0.93
CA ASN A 84 20.12 0.45 -2.06
C ASN A 84 21.51 1.01 -1.74
N LYS A 85 22.50 0.12 -1.68
CA LYS A 85 23.89 0.48 -1.34
C LYS A 85 24.63 1.10 -2.53
N ALA A 86 24.20 0.82 -3.75
CA ALA A 86 24.82 1.37 -4.95
C ALA A 86 24.52 2.87 -5.10
N ASP A 87 23.31 3.30 -4.71
CA ASP A 87 22.89 4.71 -4.76
C ASP A 87 22.89 5.42 -3.40
N ASN A 88 23.19 4.69 -2.32
CA ASN A 88 23.15 5.14 -0.93
C ASN A 88 21.80 5.78 -0.52
N LYS A 89 20.68 5.21 -1.00
CA LYS A 89 19.33 5.65 -0.67
C LYS A 89 18.52 4.54 0.01
N THR A 90 17.54 4.98 0.79
CA THR A 90 16.51 4.11 1.36
C THR A 90 15.14 4.64 0.96
N ILE A 91 14.24 3.72 0.59
CA ILE A 91 12.82 4.01 0.39
C ILE A 91 11.98 3.21 1.39
N TYR A 92 10.77 3.70 1.65
CA TYR A 92 9.84 3.14 2.62
C TYR A 92 8.49 2.92 1.99
N PHE A 93 7.91 1.74 2.24
CA PHE A 93 6.61 1.32 1.75
C PHE A 93 5.61 1.31 2.89
N LEU A 94 4.60 2.17 2.85
CA LEU A 94 3.41 2.03 3.70
C LEU A 94 2.44 1.07 3.03
N MET A 95 2.06 0.01 3.73
CA MET A 95 1.10 -0.96 3.22
C MET A 95 0.05 -1.38 4.24
N THR A 96 -1.11 -1.80 3.74
CA THR A 96 -2.15 -2.42 4.56
C THR A 96 -1.68 -3.77 5.11
N MET A 97 -2.37 -4.31 6.12
CA MET A 97 -2.08 -5.66 6.63
C MET A 97 -2.32 -6.76 5.59
N SER A 98 -3.01 -6.49 4.48
CA SER A 98 -3.19 -7.43 3.37
C SER A 98 -2.14 -7.29 2.27
N GLY A 99 -1.23 -6.32 2.35
CA GLY A 99 -0.15 -6.11 1.39
C GLY A 99 -0.45 -5.13 0.25
N GLU A 100 -1.52 -4.34 0.36
CA GLU A 100 -1.72 -3.24 -0.59
C GLU A 100 -0.74 -2.11 -0.28
N VAL A 101 0.10 -1.73 -1.25
CA VAL A 101 1.04 -0.61 -1.14
C VAL A 101 0.30 0.71 -1.34
N LEU A 102 0.26 1.54 -0.31
CA LEU A 102 -0.48 2.80 -0.27
C LEU A 102 0.40 3.99 -0.66
N LYS A 103 1.65 4.02 -0.17
CA LYS A 103 2.60 5.12 -0.39
C LYS A 103 4.03 4.57 -0.42
N VAL A 104 4.88 5.23 -1.21
CA VAL A 104 6.34 5.00 -1.22
C VAL A 104 7.07 6.34 -1.18
N ASN A 105 8.01 6.53 -0.25
CA ASN A 105 8.81 7.75 -0.10
C ASN A 105 10.21 7.47 0.48
N GLN A 106 11.02 8.51 0.67
CA GLN A 106 12.39 8.44 1.20
C GLN A 106 12.51 8.86 2.68
N GLU A 107 11.41 9.25 3.33
CA GLU A 107 11.44 9.88 4.65
C GLU A 107 10.69 9.11 5.76
N ALA A 108 10.03 8.01 5.42
CA ALA A 108 9.19 7.20 6.31
C ALA A 108 8.03 7.98 6.99
N LYS A 109 7.65 9.14 6.47
CA LYS A 109 6.51 9.94 6.94
C LYS A 109 5.28 9.68 6.08
N PHE A 110 4.15 9.36 6.70
CA PHE A 110 2.97 8.84 6.00
C PHE A 110 1.65 9.44 6.48
#